data_AF-A0A8H5CKU4-F1
#
_entry.id   AF-A0A8H5CKU4-F1
#
_cell.length_a   1.000
_cell.length_b   1.000
_cell.length_c   1.000
_cell.angle_alpha   90.00
_cell.angle_beta   90.00
_cell.angle_gamma   90.00
#
_symmetry.space_group_name_H-M   'P 1'
#
loop_
_entity.id
_entity.type
_entity.pdbx_description
1 polymer ?
#
loop_
_entity_poly.entity_id
_entity_poly.type
_entity_poly.pdbx_seq_one_letter_code
_entity_poly.pdbx_strand_id
1 'polypeptide(L)'
;MEYAACDAEDNAARASVDSIQSVEASRHLLVRSIKDPIHDYIPVHALLSKFIDTRHFQRLREVKQLGTSSFVWPGATHSRFEHSLGVAYLSRLLASRLQSNQPELNITDRDIDCVEIAGLCHDLGHGPWSHVWDSMFIPRVLPGRRWWHELGSEMMLDHMIAEYGIPITAKDQRFVKALIAGDPSKCSPDEKRFLFDIVANKRNGLDVDKFDYIQRDSQLIGEPIRIDSNRIVNSARVIEEQICYDIKDANQLYEICATRFKLHKMIYNHKAAKAIEYMIIDALLAAEPHLRIAERVFDPEKFIFLNDSILNQIESSTVPELAKSRAIVRRIRDRDLYKMVDYKVVEWPFRTLFRDKVTSKKIVDEVKRRASSDPLPDDFPELEEEDVIVDLCTMHYGMKEENPLKFVKFYSKRNPSSCRNAEKGDYSTLQPERFAEVLLRIYTKKPEYWGRVQAGYRQILDSISIEETNTVDSITPPATEPPSTPPAQVSSFTLDAGTSVGTKSARRFSNNSFTTVSPTFSMPKSPTRGGGRKRSRDSRSKSPTRKRNKS
;
A
#
# COMPACT_ATOMS: atom_id res chain seq x y z
N MET A 1 -54.36 -0.65 40.85
CA MET A 1 -53.98 -1.36 39.61
C MET A 1 -52.87 -0.64 38.83
N GLU A 2 -52.44 0.58 39.18
CA GLU A 2 -51.38 1.29 38.45
C GLU A 2 -49.94 0.93 38.86
N TYR A 3 -49.69 0.40 40.06
CA TYR A 3 -48.32 0.06 40.50
C TYR A 3 -47.74 -1.21 39.86
N ALA A 4 -48.58 -2.16 39.41
CA ALA A 4 -48.10 -3.42 38.82
C ALA A 4 -47.75 -3.34 37.32
N ALA A 5 -48.21 -2.29 36.62
CA ALA A 5 -47.91 -2.10 35.20
C ALA A 5 -46.53 -1.46 34.97
N CYS A 6 -46.10 -0.59 35.89
CA CYS A 6 -44.79 0.07 35.84
C CYS A 6 -43.65 -0.93 36.06
N ASP A 7 -43.78 -1.88 37.00
CA ASP A 7 -42.77 -2.91 37.27
C ASP A 7 -42.61 -3.94 36.14
N ALA A 8 -43.64 -4.13 35.30
CA ALA A 8 -43.60 -5.07 34.17
C ALA A 8 -42.87 -4.47 32.95
N GLU A 9 -43.07 -3.19 32.67
CA GLU A 9 -42.34 -2.47 31.62
C GLU A 9 -40.86 -2.28 31.99
N ASP A 10 -40.56 -1.99 33.27
CA ASP A 10 -39.19 -1.79 33.75
C ASP A 10 -38.39 -3.12 33.80
N ASN A 11 -39.06 -4.24 34.07
CA ASN A 11 -38.45 -5.58 33.98
C ASN A 11 -38.25 -6.05 32.52
N ALA A 12 -39.16 -5.71 31.60
CA ALA A 12 -38.97 -6.01 30.18
C ALA A 12 -37.84 -5.17 29.56
N ALA A 13 -37.73 -3.89 29.95
CA ALA A 13 -36.63 -3.01 29.58
C ALA A 13 -35.30 -3.53 30.13
N ARG A 14 -35.23 -3.91 31.42
CA ARG A 14 -34.03 -4.53 32.03
C ARG A 14 -33.64 -5.85 31.38
N ALA A 15 -34.59 -6.74 31.12
CA ALA A 15 -34.30 -8.00 30.42
C ALA A 15 -33.79 -7.77 28.98
N SER A 16 -34.30 -6.75 28.28
CA SER A 16 -33.81 -6.37 26.95
C SER A 16 -32.38 -5.80 27.01
N VAL A 17 -32.08 -4.95 28.01
CA VAL A 17 -30.75 -4.35 28.23
C VAL A 17 -29.74 -5.42 28.66
N ASP A 18 -30.11 -6.33 29.56
CA ASP A 18 -29.27 -7.45 29.97
C ASP A 18 -29.01 -8.42 28.80
N SER A 19 -30.00 -8.67 27.95
CA SER A 19 -29.82 -9.48 26.74
C SER A 19 -28.87 -8.82 25.73
N ILE A 20 -28.98 -7.51 25.52
CA ILE A 20 -28.11 -6.74 24.62
C ILE A 20 -26.68 -6.68 25.19
N GLN A 21 -26.51 -6.41 26.48
CA GLN A 21 -25.21 -6.41 27.14
C GLN A 21 -24.54 -7.79 27.11
N SER A 22 -25.30 -8.89 27.25
CA SER A 22 -24.76 -10.25 27.15
C SER A 22 -24.27 -10.60 25.73
N VAL A 23 -24.96 -10.08 24.70
CA VAL A 23 -24.59 -10.27 23.29
C VAL A 23 -23.39 -9.40 22.91
N GLU A 24 -23.33 -8.16 23.40
CA GLU A 24 -22.17 -7.27 23.23
C GLU A 24 -20.92 -7.83 23.92
N ALA A 25 -21.02 -8.27 25.18
CA ALA A 25 -19.92 -8.89 25.89
C ALA A 25 -19.42 -10.18 25.19
N SER A 26 -20.33 -10.93 24.56
CA SER A 26 -19.98 -12.14 23.80
C SER A 26 -19.26 -11.83 22.48
N ARG A 27 -19.49 -10.65 21.87
CA ARG A 27 -18.85 -10.26 20.59
C ARG A 27 -17.35 -10.00 20.72
N HIS A 28 -16.92 -9.43 21.84
CA HIS A 28 -15.52 -9.12 22.13
C HIS A 28 -14.80 -10.22 22.90
N LEU A 29 -15.44 -11.39 23.10
CA LEU A 29 -14.77 -12.55 23.64
C LEU A 29 -13.65 -12.98 22.69
N LEU A 30 -12.41 -13.01 23.18
CA LEU A 30 -11.27 -13.57 22.45
C LEU A 30 -11.50 -15.07 22.24
N VAL A 31 -11.70 -15.49 21.00
CA VAL A 31 -11.96 -16.89 20.65
C VAL A 31 -10.66 -17.63 20.38
N ARG A 32 -9.76 -16.99 19.63
CA ARG A 32 -8.45 -17.56 19.25
C ARG A 32 -7.46 -16.45 18.90
N SER A 33 -6.19 -16.83 18.75
CA SER A 33 -5.16 -15.97 18.20
C SER A 33 -4.52 -16.64 16.99
N ILE A 34 -4.18 -15.85 15.96
CA ILE A 34 -3.50 -16.32 14.76
C ILE A 34 -2.06 -15.84 14.79
N LYS A 35 -1.10 -16.75 14.60
CA LYS A 35 0.31 -16.41 14.45
C LYS A 35 0.57 -15.88 13.04
N ASP A 36 0.98 -14.62 12.96
CA ASP A 36 1.35 -13.88 11.78
C ASP A 36 2.85 -13.51 11.82
N PRO A 37 3.59 -13.64 10.71
CA PRO A 37 5.03 -13.36 10.67
C PRO A 37 5.39 -11.88 10.79
N ILE A 38 4.42 -10.97 10.63
CA ILE A 38 4.62 -9.51 10.65
C ILE A 38 4.17 -8.93 12.00
N HIS A 39 2.98 -9.30 12.46
CA HIS A 39 2.31 -8.74 13.63
C HIS A 39 2.30 -9.66 14.86
N ASP A 40 2.99 -10.80 14.79
CA ASP A 40 3.02 -11.82 15.84
C ASP A 40 1.64 -12.45 16.10
N TYR A 41 1.05 -12.33 17.29
CA TYR A 41 -0.25 -12.94 17.58
C TYR A 41 -1.39 -11.95 17.35
N ILE A 42 -2.14 -12.16 16.27
CA ILE A 42 -3.35 -11.38 15.95
C ILE A 42 -4.53 -11.96 16.75
N PRO A 43 -5.16 -11.19 17.66
CA PRO A 43 -6.34 -11.62 18.39
C PRO A 43 -7.56 -11.68 17.48
N VAL A 44 -8.36 -12.74 17.60
CA VAL A 44 -9.62 -12.90 16.86
C VAL A 44 -10.77 -13.01 17.84
N HIS A 45 -11.57 -11.95 17.90
CA HIS A 45 -12.79 -11.88 18.70
C HIS A 45 -13.95 -12.63 18.03
N ALA A 46 -14.98 -12.97 18.79
CA ALA A 46 -16.11 -13.77 18.32
C ALA A 46 -16.82 -13.14 17.11
N LEU A 47 -17.00 -11.81 17.08
CA LEU A 47 -17.58 -11.13 15.91
C LEU A 47 -16.71 -11.27 14.66
N LEU A 48 -15.40 -10.98 14.78
CA LEU A 48 -14.46 -11.06 13.65
C LEU A 48 -14.35 -12.49 13.11
N SER A 49 -14.38 -13.50 13.99
CA SER A 49 -14.35 -14.92 13.58
C SER A 49 -15.49 -15.29 12.64
N LYS A 50 -16.68 -14.69 12.80
CA LYS A 50 -17.84 -14.93 11.93
C LYS A 50 -17.63 -14.45 10.49
N PHE A 51 -16.74 -13.48 10.26
CA PHE A 51 -16.35 -13.04 8.92
C PHE A 51 -15.21 -13.91 8.38
N ILE A 52 -14.22 -14.21 9.21
CA ILE A 52 -13.04 -15.01 8.81
C ILE A 52 -13.44 -16.43 8.39
N ASP A 53 -14.34 -17.07 9.14
CA ASP A 53 -14.71 -18.47 8.93
C ASP A 53 -15.85 -18.62 7.89
N THR A 54 -15.75 -17.90 6.77
CA THR A 54 -16.69 -17.94 5.64
C THR A 54 -15.98 -18.30 4.35
N ARG A 55 -16.68 -18.93 3.39
CA ARG A 55 -16.09 -19.23 2.07
C ARG A 55 -15.62 -17.98 1.32
N HIS A 56 -16.29 -16.85 1.52
CA HIS A 56 -15.93 -15.55 0.94
C HIS A 56 -14.55 -15.08 1.38
N PHE A 57 -14.25 -15.17 2.68
CA PHE A 57 -12.95 -14.76 3.21
C PHE A 57 -11.88 -15.83 2.98
N GLN A 58 -12.21 -17.11 3.17
CA GLN A 58 -11.26 -18.23 2.98
C GLN A 58 -10.75 -18.32 1.54
N ARG A 59 -11.55 -17.92 0.55
CA ARG A 59 -11.12 -17.77 -0.85
C ARG A 59 -9.83 -16.95 -1.01
N LEU A 60 -9.61 -15.93 -0.18
CA LEU A 60 -8.44 -15.05 -0.30
C LEU A 60 -7.10 -15.80 -0.14
N ARG A 61 -7.11 -17.02 0.41
CA ARG A 61 -5.94 -17.91 0.45
C ARG A 61 -5.44 -18.31 -0.93
N GLU A 62 -6.32 -18.30 -1.92
CA GLU A 62 -6.05 -18.74 -3.29
C GLU A 62 -5.84 -17.57 -4.25
N VAL A 63 -5.74 -16.34 -3.72
CA VAL A 63 -5.45 -15.12 -4.48
C VAL A 63 -4.12 -14.55 -3.99
N LYS A 64 -3.08 -14.64 -4.82
CA LYS A 64 -1.75 -14.14 -4.45
C LYS A 64 -1.74 -12.62 -4.32
N GLN A 65 -1.14 -12.12 -3.25
CA GLN A 65 -1.00 -10.68 -3.00
C GLN A 65 -0.25 -10.00 -4.15
N LEU A 66 0.92 -10.55 -4.52
CA LEU A 66 1.79 -10.01 -5.56
C LEU A 66 1.60 -10.66 -6.94
N GLY A 67 0.53 -11.43 -7.12
CA GLY A 67 0.18 -12.07 -8.38
C GLY A 67 1.37 -12.76 -9.06
N THR A 68 1.73 -12.27 -10.25
CA THR A 68 2.77 -12.83 -11.11
C THR A 68 4.19 -12.61 -10.59
N SER A 69 4.39 -11.73 -9.60
CA SER A 69 5.69 -11.52 -8.97
C SER A 69 6.21 -12.80 -8.31
N SER A 70 5.32 -13.70 -7.89
CA SER A 70 5.66 -15.03 -7.38
C SER A 70 6.43 -15.91 -8.37
N PHE A 71 6.33 -15.65 -9.69
CA PHE A 71 7.11 -16.31 -10.72
C PHE A 71 8.54 -15.75 -10.85
N VAL A 72 8.86 -14.66 -10.16
CA VAL A 72 10.18 -14.01 -10.13
C VAL A 72 10.82 -14.15 -8.76
N TRP A 73 10.04 -13.92 -7.69
CA TRP A 73 10.43 -14.12 -6.30
C TRP A 73 9.72 -15.33 -5.73
N PRO A 74 10.40 -16.49 -5.60
CA PRO A 74 9.78 -17.71 -5.07
C PRO A 74 9.28 -17.57 -3.62
N GLY A 75 9.77 -16.59 -2.86
CA GLY A 75 9.30 -16.28 -1.51
C GLY A 75 7.97 -15.51 -1.46
N ALA A 76 7.61 -14.80 -2.54
CA ALA A 76 6.38 -14.01 -2.67
C ALA A 76 5.14 -14.90 -2.90
N THR A 77 4.92 -15.83 -1.98
CA THR A 77 3.86 -16.85 -2.03
C THR A 77 2.63 -16.46 -1.21
N HIS A 78 2.73 -15.38 -0.43
CA HIS A 78 1.67 -14.90 0.43
C HIS A 78 0.42 -14.49 -0.35
N SER A 79 -0.70 -14.61 0.32
CA SER A 79 -2.04 -14.39 -0.21
C SER A 79 -2.69 -13.15 0.39
N ARG A 80 -3.79 -12.72 -0.23
CA ARG A 80 -4.65 -11.63 0.27
C ARG A 80 -5.22 -11.94 1.66
N PHE A 81 -5.31 -13.21 2.05
CA PHE A 81 -5.87 -13.65 3.33
C PHE A 81 -5.06 -13.11 4.52
N GLU A 82 -3.77 -13.42 4.61
CA GLU A 82 -2.93 -12.97 5.72
C GLU A 82 -2.69 -11.46 5.72
N HIS A 83 -2.67 -10.83 4.54
CA HIS A 83 -2.66 -9.38 4.42
C HIS A 83 -3.92 -8.77 5.05
N SER A 84 -5.11 -9.26 4.68
CA SER A 84 -6.39 -8.78 5.23
C SER A 84 -6.48 -8.94 6.75
N LEU A 85 -5.92 -10.03 7.31
CA LEU A 85 -5.83 -10.20 8.76
C LEU A 85 -4.93 -9.13 9.41
N GLY A 86 -3.78 -8.82 8.80
CA GLY A 86 -2.89 -7.77 9.28
C GLY A 86 -3.50 -6.37 9.19
N VAL A 87 -4.23 -6.07 8.12
CA VAL A 87 -4.96 -4.80 7.96
C VAL A 87 -6.06 -4.67 9.00
N ALA A 88 -6.83 -5.73 9.27
CA ALA A 88 -7.82 -5.74 10.36
C ALA A 88 -7.18 -5.44 11.73
N TYR A 89 -6.06 -6.11 12.04
CA TYR A 89 -5.32 -5.89 13.28
C TYR A 89 -4.85 -4.44 13.44
N LEU A 90 -4.21 -3.87 12.41
CA LEU A 90 -3.75 -2.49 12.45
C LEU A 90 -4.91 -1.48 12.50
N SER A 91 -6.04 -1.79 11.86
CA SER A 91 -7.26 -0.97 11.90
C SER A 91 -7.80 -0.86 13.32
N ARG A 92 -7.96 -2.00 14.02
CA ARG A 92 -8.37 -2.03 15.43
C ARG A 92 -7.36 -1.30 16.31
N LEU A 93 -6.07 -1.58 16.12
CA LEU A 93 -4.99 -0.97 16.91
C LEU A 93 -5.02 0.56 16.83
N LEU A 94 -5.15 1.12 15.62
CA LEU A 94 -5.20 2.57 15.43
C LEU A 94 -6.49 3.17 16.01
N ALA A 95 -7.66 2.58 15.74
CA ALA A 95 -8.94 3.07 16.25
C ALA A 95 -9.00 3.05 17.79
N SER A 96 -8.59 1.95 18.42
CA SER A 96 -8.52 1.83 19.89
C SER A 96 -7.50 2.80 20.50
N ARG A 97 -6.39 3.08 19.80
CA ARG A 97 -5.40 4.05 20.27
C ARG A 97 -5.95 5.47 20.25
N LEU A 98 -6.66 5.85 19.18
CA LEU A 98 -7.34 7.14 19.11
C LEU A 98 -8.43 7.27 20.18
N GLN A 99 -9.23 6.22 20.39
CA GLN A 99 -10.25 6.18 21.45
C GLN A 99 -9.63 6.42 22.84
N SER A 100 -8.53 5.73 23.15
CA SER A 100 -7.87 5.84 24.45
C SER A 100 -7.16 7.19 24.66
N ASN A 101 -6.55 7.73 23.60
CA ASN A 101 -5.74 8.95 23.69
C ASN A 101 -6.57 10.24 23.61
N GLN A 102 -7.77 10.17 23.04
CA GLN A 102 -8.67 11.31 22.84
C GLN A 102 -10.13 10.90 23.12
N PRO A 103 -10.51 10.72 24.41
CA PRO A 103 -11.87 10.35 24.79
C PRO A 103 -12.94 11.32 24.27
N GLU A 104 -12.57 12.60 24.04
CA GLU A 104 -13.45 13.63 23.49
C GLU A 104 -13.96 13.31 22.07
N LEU A 105 -13.31 12.39 21.35
CA LEU A 105 -13.74 11.94 20.03
C LEU A 105 -14.98 11.03 20.08
N ASN A 106 -15.35 10.53 21.26
CA ASN A 106 -16.48 9.63 21.47
C ASN A 106 -16.47 8.40 20.53
N ILE A 107 -15.28 7.84 20.27
CA ILE A 107 -15.13 6.60 19.49
C ILE A 107 -15.72 5.46 20.30
N THR A 108 -16.73 4.80 19.76
CA THR A 108 -17.43 3.69 20.42
C THR A 108 -16.81 2.35 20.03
N ASP A 109 -17.09 1.28 20.79
CA ASP A 109 -16.65 -0.07 20.43
C ASP A 109 -17.27 -0.52 19.09
N ARG A 110 -18.50 -0.05 18.80
CA ARG A 110 -19.13 -0.21 17.48
C ARG A 110 -18.30 0.40 16.36
N ASP A 111 -17.71 1.59 16.58
CA ASP A 111 -16.88 2.24 15.56
C ASP A 111 -15.60 1.45 15.31
N ILE A 112 -14.97 0.94 16.38
CA ILE A 112 -13.78 0.09 16.30
C ILE A 112 -14.09 -1.21 15.55
N ASP A 113 -15.21 -1.87 15.86
CA ASP A 113 -15.62 -3.10 15.17
C ASP A 113 -15.88 -2.84 13.69
N CYS A 114 -16.56 -1.74 13.32
CA CYS A 114 -16.79 -1.38 11.92
C CYS A 114 -15.47 -1.12 11.17
N VAL A 115 -14.52 -0.43 11.79
CA VAL A 115 -13.21 -0.15 11.19
C VAL A 115 -12.36 -1.42 11.06
N GLU A 116 -12.39 -2.31 12.05
CA GLU A 116 -11.73 -3.61 11.97
C GLU A 116 -12.33 -4.51 10.88
N ILE A 117 -13.66 -4.58 10.78
CA ILE A 117 -14.36 -5.35 9.74
C ILE A 117 -14.06 -4.76 8.35
N ALA A 118 -14.03 -3.43 8.22
CA ALA A 118 -13.65 -2.78 6.97
C ALA A 118 -12.22 -3.13 6.56
N GLY A 119 -11.27 -3.08 7.50
CA GLY A 119 -9.89 -3.52 7.27
C GLY A 119 -9.79 -5.00 6.88
N LEU A 120 -10.57 -5.89 7.51
CA LEU A 120 -10.64 -7.31 7.15
C LEU A 120 -11.20 -7.51 5.74
N CYS A 121 -12.24 -6.77 5.36
CA CYS A 121 -13.04 -7.07 4.18
C CYS A 121 -12.66 -6.24 2.94
N HIS A 122 -11.72 -5.30 3.05
CA HIS A 122 -11.39 -4.36 1.97
C HIS A 122 -10.93 -5.05 0.67
N ASP A 123 -10.36 -6.26 0.80
CA ASP A 123 -9.76 -7.02 -0.29
C ASP A 123 -10.60 -8.22 -0.80
N LEU A 124 -11.80 -8.42 -0.27
CA LEU A 124 -12.71 -9.50 -0.69
C LEU A 124 -12.98 -9.52 -2.21
N GLY A 125 -12.94 -8.35 -2.83
CA GLY A 125 -13.23 -8.11 -4.24
C GLY A 125 -12.08 -8.36 -5.21
N HIS A 126 -10.89 -8.74 -4.75
CA HIS A 126 -9.78 -9.03 -5.65
C HIS A 126 -10.02 -10.31 -6.47
N GLY A 127 -9.80 -10.20 -7.78
CA GLY A 127 -9.82 -11.34 -8.71
C GLY A 127 -8.45 -12.03 -8.84
N PRO A 128 -8.35 -13.03 -9.74
CA PRO A 128 -7.10 -13.74 -10.03
C PRO A 128 -5.94 -12.80 -10.37
N TRP A 129 -4.77 -13.02 -9.75
CA TRP A 129 -3.59 -12.15 -9.82
C TRP A 129 -3.86 -10.68 -9.49
N SER A 130 -4.80 -10.42 -8.58
CA SER A 130 -5.04 -9.11 -7.98
C SER A 130 -5.31 -8.03 -9.04
N HIS A 131 -4.39 -7.07 -9.23
CA HIS A 131 -4.58 -5.93 -10.12
C HIS A 131 -4.52 -6.27 -11.63
N VAL A 132 -3.99 -7.44 -11.99
CA VAL A 132 -4.04 -7.92 -13.38
C VAL A 132 -5.51 -8.03 -13.83
N TRP A 133 -6.38 -8.47 -12.92
CA TRP A 133 -7.78 -8.71 -13.21
C TRP A 133 -8.56 -7.42 -13.49
N ASP A 134 -8.57 -6.49 -12.55
CA ASP A 134 -9.36 -5.26 -12.64
C ASP A 134 -8.75 -4.22 -13.59
N SER A 135 -7.41 -4.16 -13.69
CA SER A 135 -6.71 -3.10 -14.44
C SER A 135 -6.39 -3.49 -15.88
N MET A 136 -6.36 -4.79 -16.22
CA MET A 136 -5.98 -5.26 -17.56
C MET A 136 -7.03 -6.18 -18.20
N PHE A 137 -7.59 -7.16 -17.47
CA PHE A 137 -8.51 -8.14 -18.06
C PHE A 137 -9.92 -7.57 -18.29
N ILE A 138 -10.60 -7.14 -17.22
CA ILE A 138 -11.98 -6.66 -17.31
C ILE A 138 -12.17 -5.50 -18.31
N PRO A 139 -11.30 -4.47 -18.35
CA PRO A 139 -11.44 -3.37 -19.29
C PRO A 139 -11.34 -3.79 -20.76
N ARG A 140 -10.63 -4.89 -21.07
CA ARG A 140 -10.48 -5.42 -22.43
C ARG A 140 -11.67 -6.27 -22.87
N VAL A 141 -12.29 -7.02 -21.94
CA VAL A 141 -13.40 -7.93 -22.26
C VAL A 141 -14.75 -7.22 -22.20
N LEU A 142 -14.95 -6.35 -21.20
CA LEU A 142 -16.22 -5.70 -20.93
C LEU A 142 -16.08 -4.16 -21.04
N PRO A 143 -15.77 -3.64 -22.24
CA PRO A 143 -15.62 -2.20 -22.43
C PRO A 143 -16.92 -1.48 -22.04
N GLY A 144 -16.79 -0.44 -21.22
CA GLY A 144 -17.92 0.35 -20.72
C GLY A 144 -18.53 -0.15 -19.41
N ARG A 145 -18.22 -1.38 -18.95
CA ARG A 145 -18.55 -1.79 -17.58
C ARG A 145 -17.45 -1.36 -16.64
N ARG A 146 -17.84 -0.68 -15.55
CA ARG A 146 -16.92 -0.25 -14.51
C ARG A 146 -16.83 -1.33 -13.43
N TRP A 147 -15.62 -1.80 -13.19
CA TRP A 147 -15.30 -2.74 -12.11
C TRP A 147 -13.96 -2.36 -11.50
N TRP A 148 -13.89 -2.42 -10.17
CA TRP A 148 -12.66 -2.32 -9.38
C TRP A 148 -12.87 -3.18 -8.13
N HIS A 149 -11.78 -3.62 -7.51
CA HIS A 149 -11.84 -4.57 -6.40
C HIS A 149 -12.64 -4.02 -5.21
N GLU A 150 -12.64 -2.72 -4.91
CA GLU A 150 -13.45 -2.18 -3.82
C GLU A 150 -14.97 -2.39 -4.03
N LEU A 151 -15.47 -2.27 -5.27
CA LEU A 151 -16.87 -2.58 -5.59
C LEU A 151 -17.17 -4.07 -5.40
N GLY A 152 -16.22 -4.93 -5.78
CA GLY A 152 -16.32 -6.37 -5.54
C GLY A 152 -16.32 -6.71 -4.06
N SER A 153 -15.55 -5.98 -3.25
CA SER A 153 -15.50 -6.16 -1.79
C SER A 153 -16.83 -5.80 -1.15
N GLU A 154 -17.46 -4.70 -1.56
CA GLU A 154 -18.81 -4.32 -1.13
C GLU A 154 -19.85 -5.41 -1.46
N MET A 155 -19.82 -5.93 -2.69
CA MET A 155 -20.73 -6.99 -3.14
C MET A 155 -20.51 -8.31 -2.37
N MET A 156 -19.26 -8.72 -2.20
CA MET A 156 -18.90 -9.94 -1.48
C MET A 156 -19.26 -9.85 0.00
N LEU A 157 -19.08 -8.68 0.61
CA LEU A 157 -19.50 -8.43 1.99
C LEU A 157 -21.01 -8.55 2.16
N ASP A 158 -21.79 -7.94 1.27
CA ASP A 158 -23.26 -8.02 1.31
C ASP A 158 -23.74 -9.48 1.24
N HIS A 159 -23.17 -10.27 0.33
CA HIS A 159 -23.50 -11.68 0.21
C HIS A 159 -23.05 -12.51 1.41
N MET A 160 -21.84 -12.25 1.94
CA MET A 160 -21.31 -12.95 3.12
C MET A 160 -22.21 -12.74 4.34
N ILE A 161 -22.64 -11.50 4.59
CA ILE A 161 -23.52 -11.17 5.72
C ILE A 161 -24.88 -11.88 5.58
N ALA A 162 -25.47 -11.84 4.38
CA ALA A 162 -26.76 -12.46 4.10
C ALA A 162 -26.71 -13.99 4.24
N GLU A 163 -25.68 -14.65 3.69
CA GLU A 163 -25.57 -16.11 3.68
C GLU A 163 -25.35 -16.69 5.09
N TYR A 164 -24.51 -16.06 5.90
CA TYR A 164 -24.13 -16.57 7.22
C TYR A 164 -24.94 -15.95 8.37
N GLY A 165 -25.88 -15.05 8.07
CA GLY A 165 -26.67 -14.35 9.09
C GLY A 165 -25.79 -13.61 10.10
N ILE A 166 -24.71 -12.96 9.62
CA ILE A 166 -23.74 -12.29 10.49
C ILE A 166 -24.44 -11.13 11.21
N PRO A 167 -24.38 -11.03 12.56
CA PRO A 167 -25.11 -10.01 13.30
C PRO A 167 -24.42 -8.66 13.09
N ILE A 168 -24.87 -7.89 12.12
CA ILE A 168 -24.47 -6.50 11.86
C ILE A 168 -25.71 -5.72 11.42
N THR A 169 -25.86 -4.48 11.89
CA THR A 169 -27.02 -3.68 11.49
C THR A 169 -26.87 -3.18 10.05
N ALA A 170 -27.97 -2.89 9.37
CA ALA A 170 -27.91 -2.32 8.02
C ALA A 170 -27.20 -0.96 7.98
N LYS A 171 -27.23 -0.18 9.08
CA LYS A 171 -26.48 1.08 9.21
C LYS A 171 -24.98 0.80 9.24
N ASP A 172 -24.55 -0.16 10.06
CA ASP A 172 -23.13 -0.52 10.22
C ASP A 172 -22.58 -1.17 8.96
N GLN A 173 -23.35 -2.03 8.30
CA GLN A 173 -22.97 -2.60 7.01
C GLN A 173 -22.73 -1.53 5.95
N ARG A 174 -23.58 -0.48 5.88
CA ARG A 174 -23.32 0.67 4.99
C ARG A 174 -22.07 1.45 5.41
N PHE A 175 -21.84 1.62 6.70
CA PHE A 175 -20.65 2.31 7.19
C PHE A 175 -19.35 1.53 6.86
N VAL A 176 -19.32 0.21 7.08
CA VAL A 176 -18.21 -0.66 6.68
C VAL A 176 -17.93 -0.54 5.18
N LYS A 177 -18.96 -0.59 4.32
CA LYS A 177 -18.79 -0.39 2.87
C LYS A 177 -18.25 0.99 2.51
N ALA A 178 -18.71 2.03 3.19
CA ALA A 178 -18.20 3.39 3.00
C ALA A 178 -16.71 3.50 3.38
N LEU A 179 -16.29 2.86 4.48
CA LEU A 179 -14.89 2.80 4.91
C LEU A 179 -14.01 2.05 3.90
N ILE A 180 -14.47 0.92 3.35
CA ILE A 180 -13.78 0.17 2.29
C ILE A 180 -13.60 1.05 1.04
N ALA A 181 -14.66 1.74 0.62
CA ALA A 181 -14.60 2.65 -0.52
C ALA A 181 -13.74 3.91 -0.26
N GLY A 182 -13.53 4.27 1.01
CA GLY A 182 -12.96 5.55 1.41
C GLY A 182 -13.86 6.74 1.06
N ASP A 183 -15.19 6.55 1.07
CA ASP A 183 -16.18 7.53 0.61
C ASP A 183 -17.23 7.83 1.69
N PRO A 184 -17.08 8.92 2.47
CA PRO A 184 -18.03 9.32 3.50
C PRO A 184 -19.43 9.63 2.98
N SER A 185 -19.61 9.91 1.68
CA SER A 185 -20.94 10.18 1.12
C SER A 185 -21.85 8.94 1.07
N LYS A 186 -21.26 7.74 1.21
CA LYS A 186 -21.98 6.46 1.21
C LYS A 186 -22.56 6.05 2.57
N CYS A 187 -22.31 6.81 3.64
CA CYS A 187 -22.80 6.51 4.98
C CYS A 187 -23.61 7.66 5.59
N SER A 188 -24.03 7.47 6.83
CA SER A 188 -24.77 8.49 7.57
C SER A 188 -23.87 9.69 7.92
N PRO A 189 -24.37 10.94 7.88
CA PRO A 189 -23.56 12.13 8.17
C PRO A 189 -23.04 12.23 9.61
N ASP A 190 -23.61 11.47 10.55
CA ASP A 190 -23.15 11.39 11.94
C ASP A 190 -21.89 10.51 12.13
N GLU A 191 -21.47 9.79 11.09
CA GLU A 191 -20.24 9.00 11.14
C GLU A 191 -18.99 9.88 11.20
N LYS A 192 -18.03 9.46 12.01
CA LYS A 192 -16.83 10.26 12.31
C LYS A 192 -15.87 10.27 11.12
N ARG A 193 -15.67 11.44 10.50
CA ARG A 193 -14.93 11.57 9.23
C ARG A 193 -13.48 11.10 9.29
N PHE A 194 -12.80 11.28 10.42
CA PHE A 194 -11.40 10.85 10.59
C PHE A 194 -11.23 9.32 10.54
N LEU A 195 -12.30 8.53 10.72
CA LEU A 195 -12.22 7.06 10.62
C LEU A 195 -11.93 6.60 9.17
N PHE A 196 -12.27 7.42 8.18
CA PHE A 196 -11.95 7.16 6.77
C PHE A 196 -10.46 7.31 6.45
N ASP A 197 -9.67 7.91 7.35
CA ASP A 197 -8.22 8.00 7.21
C ASP A 197 -7.51 6.69 7.63
N ILE A 198 -8.23 5.70 8.17
CA ILE A 198 -7.64 4.46 8.74
C ILE A 198 -7.46 3.38 7.67
N VAL A 199 -8.53 2.97 6.99
CA VAL A 199 -8.52 1.82 6.05
C VAL A 199 -8.18 2.23 4.62
N ALA A 200 -8.83 3.28 4.11
CA ALA A 200 -8.68 3.75 2.74
C ALA A 200 -8.57 5.28 2.70
N ASN A 201 -7.37 5.81 2.96
CA ASN A 201 -7.16 7.23 3.12
C ASN A 201 -7.06 7.93 1.76
N LYS A 202 -8.18 8.43 1.24
CA LYS A 202 -8.20 9.16 -0.05
C LYS A 202 -7.58 10.57 0.02
N ARG A 203 -7.30 11.09 1.22
CA ARG A 203 -6.73 12.44 1.40
C ARG A 203 -5.24 12.48 1.08
N ASN A 204 -4.49 11.49 1.56
CA ASN A 204 -3.02 11.46 1.39
C ASN A 204 -2.45 10.06 1.14
N GLY A 205 -3.28 9.01 1.17
CA GLY A 205 -2.85 7.64 0.95
C GLY A 205 -1.99 7.08 2.08
N LEU A 206 -2.03 7.62 3.30
CA LEU A 206 -1.45 6.98 4.48
C LEU A 206 -2.55 6.26 5.26
N ASP A 207 -2.63 4.95 5.05
CA ASP A 207 -3.61 4.05 5.67
C ASP A 207 -2.93 2.74 6.10
N VAL A 208 -3.63 1.97 6.92
CA VAL A 208 -3.12 0.73 7.51
C VAL A 208 -2.95 -0.41 6.51
N ASP A 209 -3.65 -0.35 5.37
CA ASP A 209 -3.41 -1.20 4.18
C ASP A 209 -1.93 -1.12 3.77
N LYS A 210 -1.42 0.10 3.55
CA LYS A 210 -0.02 0.32 3.18
C LYS A 210 0.96 -0.07 4.26
N PHE A 211 0.61 0.16 5.52
CA PHE A 211 1.49 -0.22 6.63
C PHE A 211 1.67 -1.74 6.69
N ASP A 212 0.62 -2.53 6.45
CA ASP A 212 0.75 -3.98 6.36
C ASP A 212 1.52 -4.41 5.11
N TYR A 213 1.06 -4.05 3.91
CA TYR A 213 1.61 -4.65 2.70
C TYR A 213 3.07 -4.27 2.49
N ILE A 214 3.51 -3.06 2.84
CA ILE A 214 4.91 -2.66 2.67
C ILE A 214 5.82 -3.55 3.51
N GLN A 215 5.44 -3.79 4.78
CA GLN A 215 6.23 -4.62 5.67
C GLN A 215 6.15 -6.10 5.28
N ARG A 216 4.94 -6.59 4.93
CA ARG A 216 4.71 -7.96 4.51
C ARG A 216 5.43 -8.28 3.21
N ASP A 217 5.18 -7.53 2.15
CA ASP A 217 5.77 -7.76 0.84
C ASP A 217 7.30 -7.73 0.90
N SER A 218 7.86 -6.73 1.58
CA SER A 218 9.31 -6.58 1.73
C SER A 218 9.95 -7.77 2.46
N GLN A 219 9.28 -8.33 3.47
CA GLN A 219 9.74 -9.53 4.16
C GLN A 219 9.68 -10.78 3.26
N LEU A 220 8.60 -10.93 2.48
CA LEU A 220 8.40 -12.11 1.63
C LEU A 220 9.25 -12.10 0.35
N ILE A 221 9.68 -10.93 -0.13
CA ILE A 221 10.67 -10.83 -1.22
C ILE A 221 12.13 -10.96 -0.74
N GLY A 222 12.37 -10.98 0.57
CA GLY A 222 13.70 -11.14 1.18
C GLY A 222 14.48 -9.85 1.44
N GLU A 223 13.84 -8.68 1.32
CA GLU A 223 14.42 -7.37 1.67
C GLU A 223 13.57 -6.71 2.77
N PRO A 224 13.58 -7.20 4.01
CA PRO A 224 12.62 -6.76 5.03
C PRO A 224 12.79 -5.27 5.34
N ILE A 225 11.72 -4.51 5.12
CA ILE A 225 11.61 -3.10 5.47
C ILE A 225 10.76 -2.99 6.72
N ARG A 226 11.32 -2.40 7.77
CA ARG A 226 10.63 -2.24 9.05
C ARG A 226 9.94 -0.89 9.11
N ILE A 227 8.63 -0.88 8.93
CA ILE A 227 7.79 0.24 9.34
C ILE A 227 7.50 0.05 10.84
N ASP A 228 7.86 1.03 11.66
CA ASP A 228 7.46 1.03 13.07
C ASP A 228 6.00 1.50 13.18
N SER A 229 5.08 0.58 12.91
CA SER A 229 3.64 0.80 13.00
C SER A 229 3.23 1.25 14.40
N ASN A 230 3.91 0.77 15.45
CA ASN A 230 3.66 1.22 16.82
C ASN A 230 3.98 2.70 16.99
N ARG A 231 5.09 3.18 16.44
CA ARG A 231 5.45 4.60 16.51
C ARG A 231 4.43 5.48 15.80
N ILE A 232 4.01 5.11 14.58
CA ILE A 232 3.04 5.87 13.78
C ILE A 232 1.68 5.90 14.47
N VAL A 233 1.19 4.75 14.93
CA VAL A 233 -0.08 4.65 15.66
C VAL A 233 -0.02 5.43 16.98
N ASN A 234 1.11 5.43 17.68
CA ASN A 234 1.29 6.20 18.92
C ASN A 234 1.37 7.70 18.70
N SER A 235 1.80 8.17 17.52
CA SER A 235 1.84 9.58 17.19
C SER A 235 0.60 10.08 16.47
N ALA A 236 -0.33 9.20 16.09
CA ALA A 236 -1.61 9.59 15.50
C ALA A 236 -2.50 10.35 16.51
N ARG A 237 -3.05 11.48 16.07
CA ARG A 237 -4.07 12.28 16.78
C ARG A 237 -5.09 12.83 15.80
N VAL A 238 -6.33 13.01 16.23
CA VAL A 238 -7.36 13.69 15.45
C VAL A 238 -7.36 15.17 15.80
N ILE A 239 -7.21 16.02 14.78
CA ILE A 239 -7.31 17.48 14.85
C ILE A 239 -8.06 17.92 13.59
N GLU A 240 -9.05 18.81 13.71
CA GLU A 240 -9.85 19.29 12.56
C GLU A 240 -10.44 18.13 11.71
N GLU A 241 -11.02 17.12 12.38
CA GLU A 241 -11.67 15.94 11.75
C GLU A 241 -10.78 15.08 10.84
N GLN A 242 -9.46 15.12 10.99
CA GLN A 242 -8.53 14.25 10.25
C GLN A 242 -7.41 13.72 11.14
N ILE A 243 -6.80 12.61 10.73
CA ILE A 243 -5.63 12.05 11.42
C ILE A 243 -4.38 12.88 11.08
N CYS A 244 -3.75 13.39 12.12
CA CYS A 244 -2.52 14.15 12.12
C CYS A 244 -1.42 13.39 12.87
N TYR A 245 -0.17 13.63 12.51
CA TYR A 245 1.00 12.98 13.14
C TYR A 245 1.93 13.99 13.82
N ASP A 246 2.80 13.54 14.72
CA ASP A 246 3.83 14.41 15.30
C ASP A 246 4.81 14.83 14.19
N ILE A 247 5.14 16.11 14.10
CA ILE A 247 6.09 16.65 13.11
C ILE A 247 7.45 15.94 13.13
N LYS A 248 7.83 15.35 14.28
CA LYS A 248 9.05 14.54 14.41
C LYS A 248 9.05 13.27 13.56
N ASP A 249 7.88 12.82 13.14
CA ASP A 249 7.71 11.62 12.32
C ASP A 249 7.60 11.94 10.82
N ALA A 250 7.74 13.21 10.41
CA ALA A 250 7.65 13.62 9.01
C ALA A 250 8.63 12.85 8.09
N ASN A 251 9.87 12.64 8.53
CA ASN A 251 10.84 11.84 7.77
C ASN A 251 10.42 10.37 7.67
N GLN A 252 9.85 9.80 8.73
CA GLN A 252 9.38 8.41 8.73
C GLN A 252 8.18 8.24 7.79
N LEU A 253 7.23 9.17 7.79
CA LEU A 253 6.10 9.13 6.83
C LEU A 253 6.57 9.29 5.39
N TYR A 254 7.60 10.11 5.16
CA TYR A 254 8.25 10.19 3.85
C TYR A 254 8.88 8.87 3.43
N GLU A 255 9.58 8.19 4.34
CA GLU A 255 10.20 6.88 4.09
C GLU A 255 9.17 5.81 3.69
N ILE A 256 7.95 5.86 4.24
CA ILE A 256 6.85 4.97 3.83
C ILE A 256 6.49 5.23 2.36
N CYS A 257 6.27 6.49 1.99
CA CYS A 257 5.96 6.87 0.61
C CYS A 257 7.08 6.51 -0.37
N ALA A 258 8.34 6.75 0.03
CA ALA A 258 9.52 6.40 -0.75
C ALA A 258 9.67 4.88 -0.91
N THR A 259 9.39 4.12 0.16
CA THR A 259 9.41 2.67 0.14
C THR A 259 8.34 2.11 -0.78
N ARG A 260 7.11 2.63 -0.71
CA ARG A 260 6.04 2.27 -1.63
C ARG A 260 6.48 2.49 -3.08
N PHE A 261 7.05 3.65 -3.39
CA PHE A 261 7.60 3.92 -4.71
C PHE A 261 8.68 2.90 -5.13
N LYS A 262 9.63 2.58 -4.22
CA LYS A 262 10.67 1.55 -4.45
C LYS A 262 10.05 0.20 -4.80
N LEU A 263 9.07 -0.27 -4.03
CA LEU A 263 8.39 -1.55 -4.27
C LEU A 263 7.66 -1.56 -5.61
N HIS A 264 6.94 -0.49 -5.96
CA HIS A 264 6.30 -0.37 -7.28
C HIS A 264 7.32 -0.42 -8.42
N LYS A 265 8.45 0.30 -8.31
CA LYS A 265 9.46 0.40 -9.35
C LYS A 265 10.24 -0.91 -9.53
N MET A 266 10.63 -1.55 -8.44
CA MET A 266 11.54 -2.70 -8.48
C MET A 266 10.81 -4.06 -8.50
N ILE A 267 9.67 -4.16 -7.82
CA ILE A 267 9.00 -5.43 -7.55
C ILE A 267 7.72 -5.55 -8.37
N TYR A 268 6.71 -4.72 -8.08
CA TYR A 268 5.37 -4.86 -8.68
C TYR A 268 5.37 -4.62 -10.19
N ASN A 269 6.38 -3.90 -10.70
CA ASN A 269 6.54 -3.67 -12.13
C ASN A 269 7.81 -4.30 -12.71
N HIS A 270 8.29 -5.39 -12.10
CA HIS A 270 9.44 -6.11 -12.62
C HIS A 270 9.20 -6.64 -14.03
N LYS A 271 10.17 -6.46 -14.91
CA LYS A 271 10.04 -6.75 -16.35
C LYS A 271 9.52 -8.15 -16.67
N ALA A 272 9.98 -9.17 -15.94
CA ALA A 272 9.59 -10.56 -16.18
C ALA A 272 8.20 -10.86 -15.60
N ALA A 273 7.83 -10.24 -14.48
CA ALA A 273 6.48 -10.38 -13.91
C ALA A 273 5.45 -9.75 -14.86
N LYS A 274 5.71 -8.53 -15.35
CA LYS A 274 4.89 -7.87 -16.38
C LYS A 274 4.76 -8.69 -17.67
N ALA A 275 5.85 -9.30 -18.15
CA ALA A 275 5.79 -10.21 -19.30
C ALA A 275 4.79 -11.37 -19.08
N ILE A 276 4.82 -11.97 -17.90
CA ILE A 276 3.90 -13.05 -17.51
C ILE A 276 2.47 -12.51 -17.38
N GLU A 277 2.26 -11.30 -16.84
CA GLU A 277 0.92 -10.68 -16.81
C GLU A 277 0.34 -10.54 -18.21
N TYR A 278 1.10 -10.04 -19.19
CA TYR A 278 0.63 -9.93 -20.57
C TYR A 278 0.28 -11.30 -21.16
N MET A 279 1.09 -12.33 -20.90
CA MET A 279 0.80 -13.70 -21.35
C MET A 279 -0.45 -14.28 -20.68
N ILE A 280 -0.63 -14.06 -19.38
CA ILE A 280 -1.84 -14.48 -18.67
C ILE A 280 -3.06 -13.79 -19.27
N ILE A 281 -3.00 -12.48 -19.53
CA ILE A 281 -4.09 -11.75 -20.16
C ILE A 281 -4.40 -12.33 -21.55
N ASP A 282 -3.40 -12.56 -22.39
CA ASP A 282 -3.63 -13.17 -23.71
C ASP A 282 -4.23 -14.58 -23.61
N ALA A 283 -3.82 -15.37 -22.62
CA ALA A 283 -4.42 -16.68 -22.34
C ALA A 283 -5.88 -16.56 -21.89
N LEU A 284 -6.20 -15.63 -20.99
CA LEU A 284 -7.56 -15.39 -20.52
C LEU A 284 -8.45 -14.85 -21.63
N LEU A 285 -7.97 -13.93 -22.46
CA LEU A 285 -8.69 -13.40 -23.62
C LEU A 285 -9.00 -14.50 -24.64
N ALA A 286 -8.07 -15.43 -24.86
CA ALA A 286 -8.30 -16.60 -25.72
C ALA A 286 -9.32 -17.58 -25.13
N ALA A 287 -9.41 -17.69 -23.80
CA ALA A 287 -10.34 -18.58 -23.12
C ALA A 287 -11.74 -17.96 -22.90
N GLU A 288 -11.85 -16.63 -22.85
CA GLU A 288 -13.07 -15.90 -22.50
C GLU A 288 -14.28 -16.25 -23.37
N PRO A 289 -14.19 -16.36 -24.72
CA PRO A 289 -15.35 -16.72 -25.55
C PRO A 289 -16.02 -18.04 -25.17
N HIS A 290 -15.29 -18.94 -24.51
CA HIS A 290 -15.78 -20.25 -24.09
C HIS A 290 -16.07 -20.33 -22.59
N LEU A 291 -15.20 -19.78 -21.75
CA LEU A 291 -15.36 -19.88 -20.30
C LEU A 291 -16.27 -18.80 -19.71
N ARG A 292 -16.45 -17.66 -20.39
CA ARG A 292 -17.22 -16.50 -19.94
C ARG A 292 -16.90 -16.13 -18.49
N ILE A 293 -15.61 -15.92 -18.20
CA ILE A 293 -15.12 -15.72 -16.82
C ILE A 293 -15.25 -14.27 -16.39
N ALA A 294 -15.23 -13.31 -17.31
CA ALA A 294 -15.33 -11.89 -16.98
C ALA A 294 -16.64 -11.53 -16.29
N GLU A 295 -17.77 -12.11 -16.72
CA GLU A 295 -19.09 -11.81 -16.13
C GLU A 295 -19.27 -12.38 -14.71
N ARG A 296 -18.46 -13.36 -14.32
CA ARG A 296 -18.57 -14.03 -13.00
C ARG A 296 -18.26 -13.09 -11.84
N VAL A 297 -17.53 -12.00 -12.07
CA VAL A 297 -17.24 -11.01 -11.00
C VAL A 297 -18.46 -10.26 -10.50
N PHE A 298 -19.54 -10.21 -11.28
CA PHE A 298 -20.78 -9.52 -10.90
C PHE A 298 -21.78 -10.44 -10.17
N ASP A 299 -21.38 -11.68 -9.91
CA ASP A 299 -22.20 -12.67 -9.23
C ASP A 299 -21.36 -13.27 -8.08
N PRO A 300 -21.66 -12.93 -6.82
CA PRO A 300 -20.86 -13.38 -5.68
C PRO A 300 -20.76 -14.91 -5.58
N GLU A 301 -21.81 -15.66 -5.94
CA GLU A 301 -21.78 -17.13 -5.87
C GLU A 301 -20.77 -17.73 -6.86
N LYS A 302 -20.63 -17.11 -8.04
CA LYS A 302 -19.65 -17.52 -9.05
C LYS A 302 -18.27 -16.95 -8.76
N PHE A 303 -18.20 -15.72 -8.25
CA PHE A 303 -16.95 -15.02 -7.99
C PHE A 303 -16.12 -15.70 -6.90
N ILE A 304 -16.78 -16.39 -5.96
CA ILE A 304 -16.11 -17.20 -4.94
C ILE A 304 -15.09 -18.17 -5.54
N PHE A 305 -15.40 -18.75 -6.70
CA PHE A 305 -14.53 -19.76 -7.36
C PHE A 305 -13.48 -19.15 -8.30
N LEU A 306 -13.50 -17.83 -8.49
CA LEU A 306 -12.62 -17.15 -9.43
C LEU A 306 -11.32 -16.73 -8.74
N ASN A 307 -10.34 -17.61 -8.69
CA ASN A 307 -9.04 -17.42 -8.05
C ASN A 307 -7.89 -17.76 -9.02
N ASP A 308 -6.64 -17.76 -8.55
CA ASP A 308 -5.46 -17.99 -9.39
C ASP A 308 -5.44 -19.40 -10.03
N SER A 309 -6.26 -20.35 -9.55
CA SER A 309 -6.37 -21.70 -10.10
C SER A 309 -6.92 -21.75 -11.53
N ILE A 310 -7.50 -20.66 -12.04
CA ILE A 310 -8.05 -20.60 -13.40
C ILE A 310 -7.00 -20.96 -14.48
N LEU A 311 -5.71 -20.67 -14.26
CA LEU A 311 -4.64 -21.15 -15.16
C LEU A 311 -4.54 -22.68 -15.15
N ASN A 312 -4.61 -23.32 -13.98
CA ASN A 312 -4.58 -24.78 -13.88
C ASN A 312 -5.83 -25.40 -14.54
N GLN A 313 -6.99 -24.75 -14.42
CA GLN A 313 -8.23 -25.18 -15.09
C GLN A 313 -8.10 -25.13 -16.62
N ILE A 314 -7.54 -24.04 -17.16
CA ILE A 314 -7.23 -23.91 -18.58
C ILE A 314 -6.23 -25.00 -19.01
N GLU A 315 -5.13 -25.12 -18.27
CA GLU A 315 -4.01 -26.04 -18.57
C GLU A 315 -4.45 -27.51 -18.62
N SER A 316 -5.29 -27.93 -17.67
CA SER A 316 -5.79 -29.30 -17.55
C SER A 316 -6.98 -29.62 -18.47
N SER A 317 -7.61 -28.61 -19.07
CA SER A 317 -8.76 -28.82 -19.96
C SER A 317 -8.36 -29.56 -21.25
N THR A 318 -9.21 -30.48 -21.71
CA THR A 318 -9.06 -31.20 -22.98
C THR A 318 -9.85 -30.57 -24.13
N VAL A 319 -10.65 -29.54 -23.85
CA VAL A 319 -11.54 -28.87 -24.80
C VAL A 319 -10.73 -28.23 -25.94
N PRO A 320 -10.99 -28.53 -27.23
CA PRO A 320 -10.22 -28.00 -28.35
C PRO A 320 -10.14 -26.47 -28.40
N GLU A 321 -11.20 -25.79 -28.00
CA GLU A 321 -11.35 -24.34 -28.11
C GLU A 321 -10.46 -23.58 -27.12
N LEU A 322 -9.97 -24.26 -26.07
CA LEU A 322 -8.96 -23.71 -25.16
C LEU A 322 -7.52 -24.00 -25.62
N ALA A 323 -7.30 -24.61 -26.78
CA ALA A 323 -5.94 -24.97 -27.24
C ALA A 323 -5.00 -23.77 -27.34
N LYS A 324 -5.47 -22.61 -27.86
CA LYS A 324 -4.67 -21.38 -27.93
C LYS A 324 -4.28 -20.88 -26.53
N SER A 325 -5.24 -20.85 -25.61
CA SER A 325 -5.00 -20.47 -24.22
C SER A 325 -4.00 -21.41 -23.54
N ARG A 326 -4.20 -22.73 -23.66
CA ARG A 326 -3.27 -23.75 -23.15
C ARG A 326 -1.86 -23.61 -23.69
N ALA A 327 -1.69 -23.33 -24.98
CA ALA A 327 -0.38 -23.13 -25.57
C ALA A 327 0.37 -21.96 -24.90
N ILE A 328 -0.32 -20.85 -24.61
CA ILE A 328 0.27 -19.72 -23.90
C ILE A 328 0.63 -20.10 -22.46
N VAL A 329 -0.24 -20.83 -21.74
CA VAL A 329 0.05 -21.29 -20.38
C VAL A 329 1.28 -22.20 -20.35
N ARG A 330 1.41 -23.13 -21.29
CA ARG A 330 2.60 -23.99 -21.43
C ARG A 330 3.87 -23.17 -21.63
N ARG A 331 3.85 -22.15 -22.50
CA ARG A 331 4.99 -21.23 -22.67
C ARG A 331 5.40 -20.55 -21.35
N ILE A 332 4.44 -20.16 -20.51
CA ILE A 332 4.74 -19.62 -19.18
C ILE A 332 5.48 -20.66 -18.31
N ARG A 333 5.04 -21.92 -18.32
CA ARG A 333 5.68 -23.04 -17.58
C ARG A 333 7.09 -23.34 -18.07
N ASP A 334 7.26 -23.38 -19.39
CA ASP A 334 8.54 -23.66 -20.06
C ASP A 334 9.49 -22.45 -20.06
N ARG A 335 9.05 -21.33 -19.46
CA ARG A 335 9.78 -20.06 -19.38
C ARG A 335 10.07 -19.43 -20.75
N ASP A 336 9.32 -19.80 -21.77
CA ASP A 336 9.27 -19.10 -23.05
C ASP A 336 8.40 -17.84 -22.96
N LEU A 337 8.93 -16.85 -22.24
CA LEU A 337 8.22 -15.60 -21.97
C LEU A 337 8.36 -14.59 -23.11
N TYR A 338 7.39 -13.68 -23.22
CA TYR A 338 7.52 -12.47 -24.02
C TYR A 338 8.81 -11.72 -23.66
N LYS A 339 9.51 -11.22 -24.67
CA LYS A 339 10.85 -10.64 -24.51
C LYS A 339 10.75 -9.13 -24.40
N MET A 340 11.31 -8.57 -23.33
CA MET A 340 11.49 -7.13 -23.21
C MET A 340 12.55 -6.67 -24.23
N VAL A 341 12.15 -5.77 -25.09
CA VAL A 341 12.96 -5.16 -26.16
C VAL A 341 13.74 -3.97 -25.63
N ASP A 342 13.08 -3.09 -24.89
CA ASP A 342 13.69 -1.87 -24.37
C ASP A 342 13.02 -1.40 -23.07
N TYR A 343 13.73 -0.57 -22.33
CA TYR A 343 13.32 0.03 -21.07
C TYR A 343 13.86 1.46 -20.97
N LYS A 344 12.99 2.43 -20.69
CA LYS A 344 13.38 3.82 -20.46
C LYS A 344 12.58 4.42 -19.30
N VAL A 345 13.26 5.20 -18.46
CA VAL A 345 12.60 6.10 -17.51
C VAL A 345 12.38 7.43 -18.21
N VAL A 346 11.12 7.82 -18.33
CA VAL A 346 10.69 9.07 -18.95
C VAL A 346 10.34 10.04 -17.84
N GLU A 347 10.91 11.25 -17.91
CA GLU A 347 10.58 12.29 -16.95
C GLU A 347 9.12 12.75 -17.10
N TRP A 348 8.50 13.13 -15.98
CA TRP A 348 7.09 13.51 -15.94
C TRP A 348 6.65 14.54 -17.00
N PRO A 349 7.41 15.60 -17.33
CA PRO A 349 7.03 16.57 -18.35
C PRO A 349 6.86 15.96 -19.75
N PHE A 350 7.64 14.95 -20.10
CA PHE A 350 7.65 14.33 -21.43
C PHE A 350 6.65 13.16 -21.57
N ARG A 351 5.86 12.86 -20.53
CA ARG A 351 4.93 11.71 -20.53
C ARG A 351 3.95 11.69 -21.69
N THR A 352 3.42 12.86 -22.09
CA THR A 352 2.44 12.98 -23.18
C THR A 352 3.12 12.77 -24.52
N LEU A 353 4.30 13.37 -24.71
CA LEU A 353 5.11 13.20 -25.92
C LEU A 353 5.41 11.72 -26.17
N PHE A 354 5.88 11.00 -25.15
CA PHE A 354 6.16 9.57 -25.26
C PHE A 354 4.89 8.74 -25.50
N ARG A 355 3.76 9.08 -24.86
CA ARG A 355 2.48 8.39 -25.08
C ARG A 355 1.99 8.51 -26.52
N ASP A 356 2.15 9.67 -27.13
CA ASP A 356 1.63 9.91 -28.47
C ASP A 356 2.60 9.40 -29.55
N LYS A 357 3.91 9.46 -29.31
CA LYS A 357 4.95 9.11 -30.28
C LYS A 357 5.38 7.65 -30.22
N VAL A 358 5.39 7.02 -29.05
CA VAL A 358 5.82 5.63 -28.88
C VAL A 358 4.58 4.73 -28.76
N THR A 359 4.17 4.14 -29.88
CA THR A 359 3.03 3.21 -29.93
C THR A 359 3.43 1.92 -30.66
N SER A 360 2.73 0.81 -30.35
CA SER A 360 2.96 -0.48 -31.02
C SER A 360 2.88 -0.34 -32.53
N LYS A 361 1.84 0.34 -33.03
CA LYS A 361 1.67 0.64 -34.45
C LYS A 361 2.87 1.35 -35.08
N LYS A 362 3.32 2.47 -34.49
CA LYS A 362 4.44 3.25 -35.05
C LYS A 362 5.75 2.45 -35.07
N ILE A 363 5.98 1.61 -34.06
CA ILE A 363 7.14 0.73 -34.02
C ILE A 363 7.06 -0.30 -35.14
N VAL A 364 5.90 -0.95 -35.33
CA VAL A 364 5.71 -1.93 -36.40
C VAL A 364 5.81 -1.29 -37.79
N ASP A 365 5.21 -0.12 -38.00
CA ASP A 365 5.32 0.64 -39.26
C ASP A 365 6.77 0.93 -39.61
N GLU A 366 7.58 1.34 -38.62
CA GLU A 366 9.00 1.60 -38.81
C GLU A 366 9.79 0.31 -39.08
N VAL A 367 9.44 -0.81 -38.45
CA VAL A 367 10.02 -2.13 -38.76
C VAL A 367 9.69 -2.54 -40.21
N LYS A 368 8.43 -2.41 -40.64
CA LYS A 368 8.00 -2.72 -42.01
C LYS A 368 8.71 -1.82 -43.03
N ARG A 369 8.87 -0.51 -42.73
CA ARG A 369 9.62 0.44 -43.57
C ARG A 369 11.08 0.03 -43.76
N ARG A 370 11.74 -0.46 -42.71
CA ARG A 370 13.15 -0.92 -42.77
C ARG A 370 13.30 -2.30 -43.39
N ALA A 371 12.30 -3.17 -43.29
CA ALA A 371 12.32 -4.47 -43.97
C ALA A 371 12.46 -4.30 -45.50
N SER A 372 11.97 -3.21 -46.09
CA SER A 372 12.20 -2.88 -47.49
C SER A 372 13.68 -2.66 -47.85
N SER A 373 14.52 -2.29 -46.89
CA SER A 373 15.97 -2.10 -47.08
C SER A 373 16.83 -3.30 -46.64
N ASP A 374 16.28 -4.18 -45.82
CA ASP A 374 16.92 -5.40 -45.30
C ASP A 374 15.86 -6.53 -45.22
N PRO A 375 15.58 -7.20 -46.36
CA PRO A 375 14.49 -8.16 -46.46
C PRO A 375 14.74 -9.41 -45.60
N LEU A 376 13.67 -9.89 -44.96
CA LEU A 376 13.69 -11.13 -44.20
C LEU A 376 13.64 -12.35 -45.15
N PRO A 377 14.09 -13.54 -44.70
CA PRO A 377 13.81 -14.79 -45.42
C PRO A 377 12.31 -14.95 -45.65
N ASP A 378 11.92 -15.57 -46.78
CA ASP A 378 10.50 -15.72 -47.16
C ASP A 378 9.65 -16.47 -46.10
N ASP A 379 10.28 -17.31 -45.27
CA ASP A 379 9.63 -18.09 -44.22
C ASP A 379 9.44 -17.33 -42.88
N PHE A 380 9.81 -16.04 -42.80
CA PHE A 380 9.70 -15.28 -41.56
C PHE A 380 8.25 -14.83 -41.30
N PRO A 381 7.67 -15.11 -40.12
CA PRO A 381 6.26 -14.81 -39.85
C PRO A 381 6.01 -13.30 -39.84
N GLU A 382 4.92 -12.79 -40.44
CA GLU A 382 4.65 -11.35 -40.48
C GLU A 382 4.54 -10.75 -39.06
N LEU A 383 5.08 -9.55 -38.84
CA LEU A 383 4.98 -8.83 -37.56
C LEU A 383 3.77 -7.88 -37.58
N GLU A 384 2.83 -8.09 -36.67
CA GLU A 384 1.63 -7.28 -36.54
C GLU A 384 1.65 -6.37 -35.30
N GLU A 385 0.76 -5.38 -35.25
CA GLU A 385 0.65 -4.45 -34.12
C GLU A 385 0.45 -5.19 -32.79
N GLU A 386 -0.33 -6.27 -32.78
CA GLU A 386 -0.63 -7.07 -31.60
C GLU A 386 0.57 -7.88 -31.07
N ASP A 387 1.64 -8.04 -31.86
CA ASP A 387 2.87 -8.73 -31.48
C ASP A 387 3.83 -7.83 -30.68
N VAL A 388 3.60 -6.52 -30.66
CA VAL A 388 4.40 -5.53 -29.94
C VAL A 388 3.57 -4.92 -28.82
N ILE A 389 4.11 -4.91 -27.60
CA ILE A 389 3.46 -4.32 -26.43
C ILE A 389 4.28 -3.11 -26.01
N VAL A 390 3.64 -1.94 -26.01
CA VAL A 390 4.20 -0.73 -25.40
C VAL A 390 3.47 -0.45 -24.09
N ASP A 391 4.22 -0.48 -22.99
CA ASP A 391 3.74 -0.25 -21.63
C ASP A 391 4.30 1.07 -21.10
N LEU A 392 3.42 2.00 -20.77
CA LEU A 392 3.75 3.30 -20.17
C LEU A 392 3.12 3.37 -18.78
N CYS A 393 3.91 3.04 -17.77
CA CYS A 393 3.45 2.92 -16.41
C CYS A 393 3.86 4.13 -15.56
N THR A 394 2.90 4.86 -15.02
CA THR A 394 3.15 6.00 -14.13
C THR A 394 3.59 5.53 -12.74
N MET A 395 4.77 5.93 -12.30
CA MET A 395 5.28 5.72 -10.95
C MET A 395 5.22 7.02 -10.16
N HIS A 396 4.80 6.95 -8.90
CA HIS A 396 4.73 8.12 -8.03
C HIS A 396 4.75 7.75 -6.53
N TYR A 397 4.98 8.75 -5.68
CA TYR A 397 5.06 8.61 -4.22
C TYR A 397 3.69 8.55 -3.52
N GLY A 398 2.61 8.28 -4.25
CA GLY A 398 1.24 8.22 -3.73
C GLY A 398 0.33 9.36 -4.19
N MET A 399 0.87 10.57 -4.33
CA MET A 399 0.08 11.79 -4.65
C MET A 399 0.44 12.40 -6.02
N LYS A 400 0.43 11.56 -7.07
CA LYS A 400 0.86 11.92 -8.43
C LYS A 400 2.22 12.66 -8.40
N GLU A 401 2.37 13.79 -9.09
CA GLU A 401 3.59 14.58 -9.16
C GLU A 401 3.94 15.38 -7.90
N GLU A 402 3.03 15.42 -6.92
CA GLU A 402 3.18 16.22 -5.71
C GLU A 402 3.91 15.46 -4.59
N ASN A 403 4.60 16.21 -3.73
CA ASN A 403 5.15 15.65 -2.50
C ASN A 403 4.00 15.17 -1.59
N PRO A 404 3.94 13.88 -1.21
CA PRO A 404 2.85 13.35 -0.41
C PRO A 404 2.72 14.04 0.96
N LEU A 405 3.82 14.54 1.53
CA LEU A 405 3.80 15.24 2.82
C LEU A 405 3.01 16.55 2.80
N LYS A 406 2.78 17.15 1.62
CA LYS A 406 1.92 18.35 1.50
C LYS A 406 0.47 18.08 1.92
N PHE A 407 0.03 16.82 1.83
CA PHE A 407 -1.32 16.38 2.15
C PHE A 407 -1.44 15.77 3.55
N VAL A 408 -0.33 15.71 4.29
CA VAL A 408 -0.29 15.23 5.66
C VAL A 408 -0.29 16.42 6.60
N LYS A 409 -1.16 16.37 7.61
CA LYS A 409 -1.19 17.34 8.69
C LYS A 409 -0.34 16.87 9.86
N PHE A 410 0.41 17.82 10.41
CA PHE A 410 1.31 17.57 11.52
C PHE A 410 0.97 18.46 12.71
N TYR A 411 1.14 17.93 13.92
CA TYR A 411 1.11 18.70 15.15
C TYR A 411 2.48 18.66 15.84
N SER A 412 2.65 19.49 16.87
CA SER A 412 3.84 19.45 17.73
C SER A 412 3.41 19.17 19.16
N LYS A 413 4.24 18.47 19.93
CA LYS A 413 4.01 18.28 21.37
C LYS A 413 3.81 19.60 22.14
N ARG A 414 4.34 20.71 21.61
CA ARG A 414 4.17 22.05 22.21
C ARG A 414 2.78 22.63 21.95
N ASN A 415 2.13 22.25 20.86
CA ASN A 415 0.77 22.67 20.51
C ASN A 415 -0.02 21.46 19.96
N PRO A 416 -0.48 20.56 20.85
CA PRO A 416 -1.06 19.27 20.46
C PRO A 416 -2.48 19.36 19.90
N SER A 417 -3.10 20.54 19.94
CA SER A 417 -4.48 20.78 19.50
C SER A 417 -4.57 21.57 18.19
N SER A 418 -3.43 21.93 17.58
CA SER A 418 -3.37 22.60 16.28
C SER A 418 -2.56 21.78 15.30
N CYS A 419 -2.94 21.81 14.02
CA CYS A 419 -2.18 21.15 12.96
C CYS A 419 -1.73 22.13 11.88
N ARG A 420 -0.67 21.76 11.15
CA ARG A 420 -0.17 22.49 9.98
C ARG A 420 0.40 21.52 8.95
N ASN A 421 0.59 21.99 7.72
CA ASN A 421 1.37 21.24 6.73
C ASN A 421 2.85 21.28 7.10
N ALA A 422 3.61 20.28 6.67
CA ALA A 422 5.07 20.33 6.74
C ALA A 422 5.61 21.34 5.71
N GLU A 423 6.62 22.10 6.12
CA GLU A 423 7.31 23.09 5.30
C GLU A 423 8.74 22.62 4.97
N LYS A 424 9.38 23.29 4.01
CA LYS A 424 10.80 23.06 3.73
C LYS A 424 11.62 23.34 4.99
N GLY A 425 12.37 22.33 5.46
CA GLY A 425 13.15 22.39 6.70
C GLY A 425 12.56 21.58 7.85
N ASP A 426 11.29 21.16 7.78
CA ASP A 426 10.73 20.19 8.72
C ASP A 426 11.16 18.74 8.41
N TYR A 427 11.54 18.49 7.16
CA TYR A 427 12.01 17.20 6.66
C TYR A 427 13.27 17.39 5.80
N SER A 428 13.92 16.28 5.47
CA SER A 428 15.20 16.27 4.74
C SER A 428 15.16 17.11 3.46
N THR A 429 16.19 17.94 3.26
CA THR A 429 16.39 18.71 2.02
C THR A 429 16.98 17.87 0.89
N LEU A 430 17.35 16.61 1.17
CA LEU A 430 17.91 15.67 0.19
C LEU A 430 16.83 14.81 -0.49
N GLN A 431 15.55 15.16 -0.33
CA GLN A 431 14.46 14.50 -1.05
C GLN A 431 14.51 14.81 -2.56
N PRO A 432 13.93 13.94 -3.40
CA PRO A 432 13.78 14.19 -4.84
C PRO A 432 13.05 15.49 -5.12
N GLU A 433 13.45 16.19 -6.19
CA GLU A 433 12.74 17.38 -6.67
C GLU A 433 11.43 17.02 -7.37
N ARG A 434 11.31 15.79 -7.89
CA ARG A 434 10.13 15.29 -8.62
C ARG A 434 9.62 14.01 -7.96
N PHE A 435 8.31 13.91 -7.80
CA PHE A 435 7.65 12.80 -7.11
C PHE A 435 6.90 11.84 -8.04
N ALA A 436 7.02 12.05 -9.36
CA ALA A 436 6.49 11.15 -10.38
C ALA A 436 7.43 11.01 -11.58
N GLU A 437 7.37 9.84 -12.21
CA GLU A 437 8.08 9.46 -13.44
C GLU A 437 7.23 8.45 -14.22
N VAL A 438 7.60 8.17 -15.48
CA VAL A 438 6.94 7.15 -16.30
C VAL A 438 7.94 6.09 -16.71
N LEU A 439 7.61 4.82 -16.49
CA LEU A 439 8.39 3.69 -16.95
C LEU A 439 7.85 3.24 -18.30
N LEU A 440 8.67 3.40 -19.34
CA LEU A 440 8.41 2.86 -20.66
C LEU A 440 9.07 1.48 -20.77
N ARG A 441 8.28 0.47 -21.15
CA ARG A 441 8.76 -0.86 -21.51
C ARG A 441 8.19 -1.26 -22.84
N ILE A 442 9.02 -1.90 -23.65
CA ILE A 442 8.60 -2.46 -24.93
C ILE A 442 8.83 -3.95 -24.86
N TYR A 443 7.83 -4.73 -25.24
CA TYR A 443 7.94 -6.19 -25.36
C TYR A 443 7.58 -6.64 -26.77
N THR A 444 8.12 -7.79 -27.16
CA THR A 444 7.66 -8.52 -28.34
C THR A 444 7.18 -9.91 -27.94
N LYS A 445 6.09 -10.35 -28.56
CA LYS A 445 5.55 -11.72 -28.44
C LYS A 445 6.33 -12.73 -29.29
N LYS A 446 7.07 -12.23 -30.29
CA LYS A 446 7.88 -12.97 -31.27
C LYS A 446 9.38 -12.68 -31.04
N PRO A 447 10.09 -13.52 -30.26
CA PRO A 447 11.50 -13.30 -29.92
C PRO A 447 12.42 -13.09 -31.12
N GLU A 448 12.12 -13.70 -32.26
CA GLU A 448 12.83 -13.57 -33.54
C GLU A 448 12.83 -12.14 -34.10
N TYR A 449 11.84 -11.31 -33.72
CA TYR A 449 11.75 -9.91 -34.13
C TYR A 449 12.42 -8.92 -33.16
N TRP A 450 12.98 -9.39 -32.05
CA TRP A 450 13.49 -8.55 -30.97
C TRP A 450 14.41 -7.42 -31.47
N GLY A 451 15.40 -7.73 -32.30
CA GLY A 451 16.37 -6.76 -32.80
C GLY A 451 15.76 -5.72 -33.74
N ARG A 452 14.78 -6.12 -34.55
CA ARG A 452 14.09 -5.22 -35.49
C ARG A 452 13.15 -4.28 -34.75
N VAL A 453 12.37 -4.80 -33.79
CA VAL A 453 11.51 -3.98 -32.92
C VAL A 453 12.35 -2.95 -32.15
N GLN A 454 13.54 -3.34 -31.66
CA GLN A 454 14.47 -2.41 -31.01
C GLN A 454 14.95 -1.32 -31.98
N ALA A 455 15.34 -1.68 -33.20
CA ALA A 455 15.78 -0.72 -34.20
C ALA A 455 14.65 0.25 -34.60
N GLY A 456 13.42 -0.24 -34.73
CA GLY A 456 12.26 0.60 -35.02
C GLY A 456 11.97 1.59 -33.91
N TYR A 457 12.00 1.14 -32.65
CA TYR A 457 11.86 2.03 -31.50
C TYR A 457 12.97 3.09 -31.41
N ARG A 458 14.24 2.72 -31.64
CA ARG A 458 15.36 3.67 -31.61
C ARG A 458 15.20 4.78 -32.65
N GLN A 459 14.69 4.47 -33.84
CA GLN A 459 14.41 5.50 -34.84
C GLN A 459 13.37 6.52 -34.35
N ILE A 460 12.34 6.04 -33.64
CA ILE A 460 11.33 6.92 -33.03
C ILE A 460 11.98 7.78 -31.95
N LEU A 461 12.85 7.21 -31.12
CA LEU A 461 13.59 7.98 -30.10
C LEU A 461 14.45 9.09 -30.70
N ASP A 462 15.13 8.84 -31.82
CA ASP A 462 15.94 9.84 -32.49
C ASP A 462 15.08 11.03 -32.94
N SER A 463 13.86 10.76 -33.43
CA SER A 463 12.90 11.82 -33.79
C SER A 463 12.41 12.62 -32.59
N ILE A 464 12.24 11.97 -31.43
CA ILE A 464 11.80 12.62 -30.18
C ILE A 464 12.91 13.49 -29.60
N SER A 465 14.16 13.01 -29.63
CA SER A 465 15.31 13.72 -29.03
C SER A 465 15.56 15.07 -29.70
N ILE A 466 15.31 15.17 -31.01
CA ILE A 466 15.36 16.43 -31.77
C ILE A 466 14.28 17.43 -31.29
N GLU A 467 13.08 16.95 -30.97
CA GLU A 467 11.99 17.78 -30.43
C GLU A 467 12.28 18.22 -28.99
N GLU A 468 12.89 17.36 -28.16
CA GLU A 468 13.30 17.72 -26.79
C GLU A 468 14.34 18.84 -26.78
N THR A 469 15.39 18.76 -27.62
CA THR A 469 16.42 19.82 -27.71
C THR A 469 15.85 21.20 -28.05
N ASN A 470 14.85 21.28 -28.93
CA ASN A 470 14.21 22.55 -29.30
C ASN A 470 13.36 23.15 -28.15
N THR A 471 13.01 22.37 -27.12
CA THR A 471 12.22 22.83 -25.97
C THR A 471 13.07 23.17 -24.74
N VAL A 472 14.27 22.58 -24.62
CA VAL A 472 15.14 22.70 -23.44
C VAL A 472 16.07 23.93 -23.49
N ASP A 473 16.25 24.57 -24.65
CA ASP A 473 17.07 25.78 -24.84
C ASP A 473 16.62 27.03 -24.04
N SER A 474 15.62 26.92 -23.16
CA SER A 474 15.16 28.01 -22.28
C SER A 474 15.62 27.89 -20.82
N ILE A 475 16.31 26.83 -20.41
CA ILE A 475 16.74 26.65 -19.01
C ILE A 475 18.14 26.01 -18.95
N THR A 476 19.18 26.85 -19.11
CA THR A 476 20.56 26.43 -18.80
C THR A 476 20.90 26.84 -17.35
N PRO A 477 21.14 25.91 -16.42
CA PRO A 477 21.74 26.26 -15.14
C PRO A 477 23.22 26.63 -15.33
N PRO A 478 23.78 27.53 -14.49
CA PRO A 478 25.18 27.91 -14.60
C PRO A 478 26.10 26.72 -14.31
N ALA A 479 27.21 26.67 -15.04
CA ALA A 479 28.26 25.68 -14.83
C ALA A 479 28.75 25.73 -13.38
N THR A 480 28.69 24.61 -12.68
CA THR A 480 29.31 24.44 -11.37
C THR A 480 30.64 23.72 -11.55
N GLU A 481 31.71 24.38 -11.08
CA GLU A 481 33.04 23.77 -11.02
C GLU A 481 33.03 22.57 -10.07
N PRO A 482 33.75 21.48 -10.40
CA PRO A 482 33.88 20.35 -9.49
C PRO A 482 34.63 20.77 -8.22
N PRO A 483 34.26 20.24 -7.04
CA PRO A 483 34.93 20.58 -5.80
C PRO A 483 36.38 20.06 -5.80
N SER A 484 37.34 20.98 -5.74
CA SER A 484 38.76 20.68 -5.51
C SER A 484 38.93 19.94 -4.18
N THR A 485 39.44 18.71 -4.24
CA THR A 485 39.77 17.94 -3.04
C THR A 485 41.01 18.58 -2.37
N PRO A 486 40.95 19.01 -1.09
CA PRO A 486 42.13 19.52 -0.41
C PRO A 486 43.14 18.39 -0.20
N PRO A 487 44.45 18.61 -0.37
CA PRO A 487 45.45 17.61 -0.04
C PRO A 487 45.41 17.30 1.46
N ALA A 488 45.43 16.01 1.80
CA ALA A 488 45.46 15.54 3.18
C ALA A 488 46.73 16.06 3.89
N GLN A 489 46.56 17.00 4.81
CA GLN A 489 47.63 17.38 5.73
C GLN A 489 47.74 16.32 6.83
N VAL A 490 48.86 15.60 6.81
CA VAL A 490 49.31 14.78 7.94
C VAL A 490 49.78 15.74 9.02
N SER A 491 49.00 15.91 10.10
CA SER A 491 49.45 16.66 11.28
C SER A 491 49.88 15.70 12.39
N SER A 492 51.19 15.71 12.66
CA SER A 492 51.81 15.21 13.87
C SER A 492 51.33 16.02 15.07
N PHE A 493 50.89 15.33 16.12
CA PHE A 493 50.52 15.91 17.41
C PHE A 493 51.73 16.53 18.11
N THR A 494 51.63 17.81 18.45
CA THR A 494 52.37 18.44 19.55
C THR A 494 51.46 19.45 20.24
N LEU A 495 51.33 19.29 21.56
CA LEU A 495 50.62 20.17 22.48
C LEU A 495 51.40 21.47 22.69
N ASP A 496 50.73 22.62 22.65
CA ASP A 496 51.10 23.72 23.54
C ASP A 496 49.95 24.71 23.80
N ALA A 497 50.02 25.34 24.97
CA ALA A 497 48.98 26.11 25.65
C ALA A 497 48.87 27.59 25.19
N GLY A 498 47.71 28.24 25.41
CA GLY A 498 47.64 29.72 25.43
C GLY A 498 46.29 30.39 25.08
N THR A 499 45.55 30.77 26.12
CA THR A 499 44.74 32.00 26.33
C THR A 499 44.26 32.91 25.16
N SER A 500 42.92 33.02 25.06
CA SER A 500 42.07 34.25 25.23
C SER A 500 41.66 35.19 24.06
N VAL A 501 40.36 35.56 24.12
CA VAL A 501 39.61 36.79 23.71
C VAL A 501 39.10 36.99 22.26
N GLY A 502 37.75 37.06 22.14
CA GLY A 502 36.89 37.99 21.35
C GLY A 502 37.04 38.05 19.82
N THR A 503 36.03 38.19 18.95
CA THR A 503 34.70 38.81 19.04
C THR A 503 33.85 38.44 17.80
N LYS A 504 32.54 38.30 18.01
CA LYS A 504 31.38 38.59 17.12
C LYS A 504 31.45 38.27 15.60
N SER A 505 30.60 37.33 15.18
CA SER A 505 29.72 37.52 14.02
C SER A 505 28.37 36.81 14.24
N ALA A 506 27.31 37.61 14.35
CA ALA A 506 25.90 37.25 14.23
C ALA A 506 25.50 37.55 12.77
N ARG A 507 24.66 36.85 12.01
CA ARG A 507 23.58 35.84 12.17
C ARG A 507 23.29 35.34 10.74
N ARG A 508 22.68 34.16 10.58
CA ARG A 508 21.46 33.93 9.75
C ARG A 508 20.99 32.47 9.89
N PHE A 509 20.39 32.16 11.03
CA PHE A 509 19.34 31.14 11.09
C PHE A 509 18.03 31.88 11.27
N SER A 510 17.06 31.58 10.41
CA SER A 510 15.72 32.17 10.43
C SER A 510 15.02 31.88 11.75
N ASN A 511 14.37 32.90 12.33
CA ASN A 511 13.49 32.75 13.47
C ASN A 511 12.27 31.92 13.04
N ASN A 512 12.20 30.66 13.48
CA ASN A 512 11.01 29.83 13.32
C ASN A 512 9.97 30.22 14.38
N SER A 513 8.89 30.89 13.95
CA SER A 513 7.76 31.34 14.78
C SER A 513 7.07 30.22 15.55
N PHE A 514 7.26 28.97 15.13
CA PHE A 514 6.69 27.77 15.74
C PHE A 514 7.45 27.26 16.98
N THR A 515 8.69 27.74 17.20
CA THR A 515 9.55 27.28 18.31
C THR A 515 9.85 28.34 19.36
N THR A 516 9.46 29.59 19.11
CA THR A 516 9.61 30.72 20.04
C THR A 516 8.63 30.59 21.21
N VAL A 517 9.16 30.68 22.42
CA VAL A 517 8.38 30.66 23.68
C VAL A 517 8.08 32.10 24.08
N SER A 518 6.89 32.37 24.61
CA SER A 518 6.57 33.68 25.21
C SER A 518 7.50 33.97 26.41
N PRO A 519 7.95 35.23 26.62
CA PRO A 519 8.72 35.61 27.81
C PRO A 519 8.03 35.31 29.14
N THR A 520 6.73 35.04 29.11
CA THR A 520 5.87 34.74 30.28
C THR A 520 5.58 33.25 30.48
N PHE A 521 6.18 32.34 29.70
CA PHE A 521 5.94 30.90 29.85
C PHE A 521 6.59 30.35 31.13
N SER A 522 5.77 29.95 32.10
CA SER A 522 6.21 29.26 33.30
C SER A 522 6.16 27.74 33.10
N MET A 523 7.26 27.06 33.44
CA MET A 523 7.37 25.60 33.36
C MET A 523 6.43 24.93 34.36
N PRO A 524 5.61 23.94 33.99
CA PRO A 524 4.91 23.12 34.98
C PRO A 524 5.92 22.34 35.81
N LYS A 525 5.76 22.37 37.14
CA LYS A 525 6.62 21.63 38.08
C LYS A 525 6.44 20.12 37.84
N SER A 526 7.54 19.44 37.53
CA SER A 526 7.60 17.97 37.48
C SER A 526 7.11 17.35 38.80
N PRO A 527 6.46 16.17 38.80
CA PRO A 527 6.09 15.50 40.04
C PRO A 527 7.37 15.07 40.76
N THR A 528 7.66 15.71 41.89
CA THR A 528 8.76 15.35 42.77
C THR A 528 8.47 13.99 43.39
N ARG A 529 9.33 13.02 43.06
CA ARG A 529 9.39 11.69 43.67
C ARG A 529 9.84 11.86 45.13
N GLY A 530 8.92 11.73 46.07
CA GLY A 530 9.19 11.85 47.50
C GLY A 530 10.07 10.71 48.06
N GLY A 531 11.02 11.09 48.91
CA GLY A 531 11.46 10.28 50.06
C GLY A 531 12.56 9.24 49.85
N GLY A 532 13.80 9.66 49.60
CA GLY A 532 14.98 8.82 49.77
C GLY A 532 15.36 8.64 51.24
N ARG A 533 15.12 7.45 51.82
CA ARG A 533 15.66 7.01 53.11
C ARG A 533 17.15 6.64 52.94
N LYS A 534 18.04 7.32 53.68
CA LYS A 534 19.46 6.99 53.83
C LYS A 534 19.63 5.55 54.37
N ARG A 535 20.53 4.76 53.79
CA ARG A 535 21.13 3.59 54.44
C ARG A 535 22.65 3.73 54.43
N SER A 536 23.22 3.80 55.63
CA SER A 536 24.64 3.61 55.90
C SER A 536 25.03 2.14 55.71
N ARG A 537 26.27 1.92 55.26
CA ARG A 537 26.94 0.62 55.30
C ARG A 537 27.44 0.39 56.71
N ASP A 538 27.16 -0.79 57.29
CA ASP A 538 28.20 -1.50 58.03
C ASP A 538 27.97 -3.02 58.17
N SER A 539 29.11 -3.73 58.11
CA SER A 539 29.46 -5.08 58.62
C SER A 539 28.67 -6.36 58.28
N ARG A 540 29.39 -7.28 57.60
CA ARG A 540 29.54 -8.75 57.78
C ARG A 540 28.46 -9.56 58.53
N SER A 541 27.96 -10.62 57.88
CA SER A 541 28.01 -12.02 58.39
C SER A 541 27.67 -13.08 57.31
N LYS A 542 28.01 -14.33 57.61
CA LYS A 542 28.31 -15.51 56.76
C LYS A 542 27.11 -16.27 56.15
N SER A 543 27.32 -16.82 54.93
CA SER A 543 26.96 -18.19 54.41
C SER A 543 25.47 -18.61 54.25
N PRO A 544 25.12 -19.72 53.53
CA PRO A 544 25.82 -20.50 52.50
C PRO A 544 24.98 -20.80 51.20
N THR A 545 25.67 -21.46 50.26
CA THR A 545 25.25 -22.09 49.00
C THR A 545 24.08 -23.09 49.06
N ARG A 546 23.25 -23.13 48.00
CA ARG A 546 22.40 -24.30 47.61
C ARG A 546 22.12 -24.24 46.10
N LYS A 547 22.86 -25.00 45.30
CA LYS A 547 22.51 -26.28 44.64
C LYS A 547 21.36 -26.21 43.60
N ARG A 548 21.79 -26.39 42.34
CA ARG A 548 21.05 -26.98 41.21
C ARG A 548 20.16 -28.14 41.66
N ASN A 549 18.99 -28.27 41.05
CA ASN A 549 18.41 -29.57 40.72
C ASN A 549 17.86 -29.54 39.30
N LYS A 550 18.30 -30.55 38.54
CA LYS A 550 17.62 -31.09 37.35
C LYS A 550 16.48 -31.98 37.83
N SER A 551 15.36 -31.93 37.12
CA SER A 551 14.48 -33.04 36.78
C SER A 551 13.61 -32.57 35.63
#